data_AF-A0A1B6H0M2-F1
#
_entry.id   AF-A0A1B6H0M2-F1
#
_cell.length_a   1.000
_cell.length_b   1.000
_cell.length_c   1.000
_cell.angle_alpha   90.00
_cell.angle_beta   90.00
_cell.angle_gamma   90.00
#
_symmetry.space_group_name_H-M   'P 1'
#
loop_
_entity.id
_entity.type
_entity.pdbx_description
1 polymer ?
#
loop_
_entity_poly.entity_id
_entity_poly.type
_entity_poly.pdbx_seq_one_letter_code
_entity_poly.pdbx_strand_id
1 'polypeptide(L)'
;NSVKSVSINLIRNYNECPVNSWNADIEAAGGFSCTGSVNDGSALILGAFTDDNYALTQTICLTKAAALFNHNIHGKLVEMLKASGPLPNLGEMRIFPKLEPTFSLVAVVGLGDNNAGYEKREQRDESKENIRKAVGVACRYLQGIEVNKIFVEGFEDPESAAEGAFLALWEYQSLRSPDRRNVKIPDVVMYGDCDWKKWRIGLEKAEAQNFARKLMETPANLMTPREFAQSVVQALCKTSVNVTLRGETWLKEHNMNAFLANTKGSPQPPFLLEMTYNGCDPAIPPIILIGKGLTFNSGGLCLKTCEEMKNMRGDMQGAAVVVATFKALANLGLPINVRGLIPLGENMPGGTAARPRDIVKSTSGKSILISPRDFNGNLMLADTLCYAQQFKPKYVVTLASLSKEVKTGFN
;
A
#
# COMPACT_ATOMS: atom_id res chain seq x y z
N ASN A 1 -2.00 7.20 79.48
CA ASN A 1 -3.43 6.84 79.41
C ASN A 1 -4.14 7.62 78.33
N SER A 2 -4.23 7.06 77.11
CA SER A 2 -5.36 7.23 76.17
C SER A 2 -5.03 6.62 74.79
N VAL A 3 -4.85 5.30 74.75
CA VAL A 3 -4.97 4.57 73.46
C VAL A 3 -6.46 4.32 73.25
N LYS A 4 -7.10 5.10 72.38
CA LYS A 4 -8.44 4.78 71.86
C LYS A 4 -8.26 3.80 70.70
N SER A 5 -8.64 2.55 70.93
CA SER A 5 -8.84 1.56 69.88
C SER A 5 -10.06 1.96 69.05
N VAL A 6 -9.84 2.32 67.79
CA VAL A 6 -10.92 2.38 66.79
C VAL A 6 -10.97 1.00 66.15
N SER A 7 -11.98 0.23 66.52
CA SER A 7 -12.28 -1.06 65.90
C SER A 7 -12.92 -0.80 64.54
N ILE A 8 -12.22 -1.15 63.46
CA ILE A 8 -12.79 -1.15 62.11
C ILE A 8 -13.52 -2.48 61.94
N ASN A 9 -14.86 -2.43 61.87
CA ASN A 9 -15.69 -3.57 61.48
C ASN A 9 -15.43 -3.91 60.00
N LEU A 10 -14.50 -4.83 59.76
CA LEU A 10 -14.36 -5.52 58.47
C LEU A 10 -15.25 -6.77 58.48
N ILE A 11 -16.55 -6.57 58.24
CA ILE A 11 -17.42 -7.64 57.74
C ILE A 11 -17.80 -7.24 56.32
N ARG A 12 -16.95 -7.58 55.35
CA ARG A 12 -17.36 -7.68 53.95
C ARG A 12 -17.86 -9.11 53.74
N ASN A 13 -19.17 -9.24 53.55
CA ASN A 13 -19.77 -10.48 53.04
C ASN A 13 -19.19 -10.77 51.65
N TYR A 14 -18.30 -11.75 51.56
CA TYR A 14 -17.69 -12.26 50.31
C TYR A 14 -18.30 -13.61 49.89
N ASN A 15 -19.59 -13.84 50.11
CA ASN A 15 -20.20 -15.16 49.89
C ASN A 15 -21.37 -15.19 48.91
N GLU A 16 -21.45 -14.26 47.97
CA GLU A 16 -22.38 -14.39 46.84
C GLU A 16 -21.58 -14.31 45.53
N CYS A 17 -21.31 -15.49 44.94
CA CYS A 17 -20.98 -15.53 43.51
C CYS A 17 -22.17 -14.95 42.74
N PRO A 18 -21.94 -14.02 41.78
CA PRO A 18 -23.02 -13.50 40.97
C PRO A 18 -23.79 -14.65 40.31
N VAL A 19 -25.12 -14.60 40.38
CA VAL A 19 -26.05 -15.71 40.11
C VAL A 19 -25.92 -16.34 38.70
N ASN A 20 -25.16 -15.70 37.80
CA ASN A 20 -24.91 -16.17 36.43
C ASN A 20 -23.47 -16.64 36.16
N SER A 21 -22.59 -16.71 37.17
CA SER A 21 -21.17 -17.08 36.98
C SER A 21 -20.84 -18.51 37.38
N TRP A 22 -21.80 -19.30 37.87
CA TRP A 22 -21.56 -20.66 38.37
C TRP A 22 -22.67 -21.61 37.92
N ASN A 23 -22.27 -22.77 37.35
CA ASN A 23 -23.16 -23.84 36.96
C ASN A 23 -22.50 -25.20 37.30
N ALA A 24 -23.07 -25.90 38.27
CA ALA A 24 -22.58 -27.20 38.76
C ALA A 24 -22.47 -28.26 37.65
N ASP A 25 -23.33 -28.21 36.63
CA ASP A 25 -23.37 -29.20 35.55
C ASP A 25 -22.18 -29.07 34.59
N ILE A 26 -21.60 -27.86 34.46
CA ILE A 26 -20.41 -27.61 33.63
C ILE A 26 -19.13 -28.00 34.38
N GLU A 27 -19.12 -27.82 35.70
CA GLU A 27 -17.98 -28.13 36.56
C GLU A 27 -17.74 -29.66 36.64
N ALA A 28 -18.82 -30.45 36.64
CA ALA A 28 -18.76 -31.91 36.62
C ALA A 28 -18.20 -32.50 35.30
N ALA A 29 -18.20 -31.73 34.20
CA ALA A 29 -17.76 -32.16 32.88
C ALA A 29 -16.25 -31.95 32.60
N GLY A 30 -15.45 -31.59 33.62
CA GLY A 30 -14.00 -31.43 33.48
C GLY A 30 -13.51 -30.02 33.15
N GLY A 31 -14.28 -28.98 33.51
CA GLY A 31 -13.81 -27.59 33.56
C GLY A 31 -13.66 -26.86 32.21
N PHE A 32 -13.77 -27.54 31.07
CA PHE A 32 -13.75 -26.92 29.74
C PHE A 32 -14.81 -27.54 28.83
N SER A 33 -15.58 -26.71 28.13
CA SER A 33 -16.52 -27.14 27.09
C SER A 33 -16.03 -26.69 25.72
N CYS A 34 -15.69 -27.64 24.84
CA CYS A 34 -15.43 -27.35 23.43
C CYS A 34 -16.75 -27.44 22.64
N THR A 35 -17.54 -26.38 22.66
CA THR A 35 -18.81 -26.30 21.91
C THR A 35 -18.87 -25.01 21.09
N GLY A 36 -19.54 -25.08 19.92
CA GLY A 36 -19.65 -23.98 18.97
C GLY A 36 -18.70 -24.10 17.76
N SER A 37 -19.10 -23.48 16.65
CA SER A 37 -18.26 -23.27 15.48
C SER A 37 -17.89 -21.79 15.39
N VAL A 38 -16.65 -21.48 15.04
CA VAL A 38 -16.26 -20.11 14.69
C VAL A 38 -16.89 -19.84 13.32
N ASN A 39 -17.92 -19.00 13.27
CA ASN A 39 -18.52 -18.62 11.99
C ASN A 39 -17.62 -17.58 11.31
N ASP A 40 -17.34 -17.84 10.04
CA ASP A 40 -16.75 -16.94 9.05
C ASP A 40 -17.67 -15.72 8.82
N GLY A 41 -17.64 -14.76 9.75
CA GLY A 41 -18.59 -13.66 9.83
C GLY A 41 -18.38 -12.57 8.77
N SER A 42 -19.45 -11.83 8.48
CA SER A 42 -19.42 -10.53 7.79
C SER A 42 -19.21 -9.40 8.80
N ALA A 43 -18.48 -8.36 8.42
CA ALA A 43 -18.33 -7.16 9.22
C ALA A 43 -18.73 -5.90 8.43
N LEU A 44 -19.24 -4.88 9.12
CA LEU A 44 -19.54 -3.57 8.56
C LEU A 44 -18.68 -2.50 9.24
N ILE A 45 -18.06 -1.61 8.47
CA ILE A 45 -17.31 -0.46 8.96
C ILE A 45 -18.12 0.81 8.71
N LEU A 46 -18.36 1.57 9.78
CA LEU A 46 -19.09 2.84 9.82
C LEU A 46 -18.24 3.93 10.48
N GLY A 47 -18.51 5.20 10.20
CA GLY A 47 -17.76 6.35 10.68
C GLY A 47 -18.49 7.20 11.70
N ALA A 48 -17.72 7.74 12.63
CA ALA A 48 -18.13 8.80 13.54
C ALA A 48 -17.06 9.90 13.57
N PHE A 49 -17.48 11.15 13.62
CA PHE A 49 -16.62 12.30 13.80
C PHE A 49 -16.50 12.63 15.29
N THR A 50 -15.31 13.09 15.69
CA THR A 50 -15.10 13.72 16.99
C THR A 50 -15.40 15.21 16.83
N ASP A 51 -16.44 15.70 17.49
CA ASP A 51 -16.69 17.14 17.61
C ASP A 51 -15.84 17.69 18.77
N ASP A 52 -15.11 18.78 18.56
CA ASP A 52 -14.36 19.49 19.62
C ASP A 52 -15.30 19.93 20.76
N ASN A 53 -16.58 20.14 20.47
CA ASN A 53 -17.61 20.45 21.46
C ASN A 53 -18.26 19.20 22.07
N TYR A 54 -17.81 17.97 21.78
CA TYR A 54 -18.41 16.74 22.32
C TYR A 54 -18.45 16.75 23.86
N ALA A 55 -17.43 17.32 24.51
CA ALA A 55 -17.39 17.48 25.97
C ALA A 55 -18.51 18.38 26.51
N LEU A 56 -19.06 19.27 25.68
CA LEU A 56 -20.11 20.25 26.01
C LEU A 56 -21.50 19.82 25.52
N THR A 57 -21.59 19.20 24.34
CA THR A 57 -22.86 18.90 23.65
C THR A 57 -23.27 17.43 23.75
N GLN A 58 -22.34 16.52 24.09
CA GLN A 58 -22.51 15.06 24.04
C GLN A 58 -23.16 14.56 22.73
N THR A 59 -23.02 15.32 21.65
CA THR A 59 -23.69 15.04 20.38
C THR A 59 -22.79 14.16 19.53
N ILE A 60 -23.31 13.02 19.07
CA ILE A 60 -22.57 12.08 18.22
C ILE A 60 -22.83 12.46 16.76
N CYS A 61 -21.77 12.82 16.04
CA CYS A 61 -21.81 13.11 14.62
C CYS A 61 -21.47 11.85 13.82
N LEU A 62 -22.48 11.17 13.29
CA LEU A 62 -22.33 10.02 12.41
C LEU A 62 -22.21 10.47 10.95
N THR A 63 -21.51 9.69 10.12
CA THR A 63 -21.61 9.84 8.66
C THR A 63 -23.04 9.55 8.19
N LYS A 64 -23.36 9.92 6.94
CA LYS A 64 -24.71 9.71 6.38
C LYS A 64 -25.14 8.23 6.40
N ALA A 65 -24.25 7.32 6.00
CA ALA A 65 -24.55 5.90 5.97
C ALA A 65 -24.63 5.30 7.40
N ALA A 66 -23.76 5.72 8.32
CA ALA A 66 -23.86 5.34 9.73
C ALA A 66 -25.14 5.86 10.41
N ALA A 67 -25.57 7.10 10.09
CA ALA A 67 -26.82 7.68 10.60
C ALA A 67 -28.04 6.92 10.07
N LEU A 68 -28.07 6.59 8.78
CA LEU A 68 -29.14 5.77 8.17
C LEU A 68 -29.17 4.36 8.79
N PHE A 69 -28.01 3.73 8.95
CA PHE A 69 -27.90 2.43 9.61
C PHE A 69 -28.45 2.50 11.05
N ASN A 70 -28.06 3.51 11.83
CA ASN A 70 -28.57 3.73 13.18
C ASN A 70 -30.09 3.91 13.20
N HIS A 71 -30.65 4.66 12.25
CA HIS A 71 -32.09 4.84 12.12
C HIS A 71 -32.82 3.51 11.88
N ASN A 72 -32.30 2.68 10.97
CA ASN A 72 -32.89 1.38 10.62
C ASN A 72 -32.87 0.37 11.77
N ILE A 73 -31.95 0.52 12.73
CA ILE A 73 -31.88 -0.33 13.93
C ILE A 73 -32.45 0.38 15.17
N HIS A 74 -33.31 1.37 14.98
CA HIS A 74 -34.04 2.09 16.03
C HIS A 74 -33.12 2.77 17.07
N GLY A 75 -31.99 3.34 16.65
CA GLY A 75 -31.11 4.13 17.53
C GLY A 75 -30.10 3.31 18.34
N LYS A 76 -30.11 1.98 18.20
CA LYS A 76 -29.28 1.06 18.98
C LYS A 76 -27.77 1.30 18.79
N LEU A 77 -27.31 1.80 17.64
CA LEU A 77 -25.88 2.08 17.43
C LEU A 77 -25.41 3.20 18.36
N VAL A 78 -26.17 4.30 18.42
CA VAL A 78 -25.87 5.44 19.29
C VAL A 78 -25.95 5.05 20.76
N GLU A 79 -26.93 4.23 21.14
CA GLU A 79 -27.04 3.70 22.50
C GLU A 79 -25.80 2.90 22.90
N MET A 80 -25.36 1.97 22.05
CA MET A 80 -24.17 1.15 22.30
C MET A 80 -22.88 1.97 22.30
N LEU A 81 -22.75 2.98 21.43
CA LEU A 81 -21.61 3.90 21.45
C LEU A 81 -21.52 4.65 22.78
N LYS A 82 -22.63 5.22 23.26
CA LYS A 82 -22.70 5.91 24.56
C LYS A 82 -22.35 4.98 25.72
N ALA A 83 -22.90 3.76 25.70
CA ALA A 83 -22.62 2.75 26.74
C ALA A 83 -21.16 2.28 26.73
N SER A 84 -20.50 2.32 25.57
CA SER A 84 -19.13 1.85 25.43
C SER A 84 -18.11 2.81 26.07
N GLY A 85 -18.42 4.10 26.18
CA GLY A 85 -17.54 5.15 26.74
C GLY A 85 -17.30 6.28 25.74
N PRO A 86 -16.12 6.94 25.76
CA PRO A 86 -15.79 7.99 24.79
C PRO A 86 -15.86 7.50 23.34
N LEU A 87 -16.13 8.44 22.42
CA LEU A 87 -16.06 8.19 20.99
C LEU A 87 -14.63 7.86 20.56
N PRO A 88 -14.46 6.99 19.55
CA PRO A 88 -13.13 6.68 19.02
C PRO A 88 -12.51 7.93 18.38
N ASN A 89 -11.26 8.21 18.72
CA ASN A 89 -10.44 9.22 18.04
C ASN A 89 -9.99 8.73 16.66
N LEU A 90 -9.33 9.59 15.89
CA LEU A 90 -8.72 9.21 14.62
C LEU A 90 -7.77 8.00 14.80
N GLY A 91 -8.03 6.93 14.03
CA GLY A 91 -7.24 5.70 14.10
C GLY A 91 -7.65 4.76 15.25
N GLU A 92 -8.66 5.11 16.01
CA GLU A 92 -9.33 4.22 16.96
C GLU A 92 -10.65 3.70 16.39
N MET A 93 -11.17 2.65 17.01
CA MET A 93 -12.47 2.09 16.65
C MET A 93 -13.14 1.39 17.82
N ARG A 94 -14.45 1.19 17.69
CA ARG A 94 -15.29 0.37 18.58
C ARG A 94 -15.95 -0.75 17.78
N ILE A 95 -16.06 -1.93 18.37
CA ILE A 95 -16.71 -3.07 17.71
C ILE A 95 -17.94 -3.50 18.50
N PHE A 96 -19.04 -3.68 17.78
CA PHE A 96 -20.32 -4.11 18.30
C PHE A 96 -20.75 -5.41 17.63
N PRO A 97 -20.66 -6.55 18.34
CA PRO A 97 -21.14 -7.82 17.83
C PRO A 97 -22.66 -7.85 17.72
N LYS A 98 -23.19 -8.47 16.66
CA LYS A 98 -24.62 -8.75 16.46
C LYS A 98 -25.53 -7.53 16.72
N LEU A 99 -25.08 -6.36 16.28
CA LEU A 99 -25.87 -5.15 16.41
C LEU A 99 -27.15 -5.24 15.55
N GLU A 100 -27.01 -5.84 14.37
CA GLU A 100 -28.05 -6.16 13.37
C GLU A 100 -27.78 -7.57 12.79
N PRO A 101 -28.80 -8.35 12.39
CA PRO A 101 -28.61 -9.76 12.00
C PRO A 101 -27.72 -10.02 10.76
N THR A 102 -27.62 -9.07 9.83
CA THR A 102 -26.84 -9.23 8.58
C THR A 102 -25.33 -9.19 8.82
N PHE A 103 -24.89 -8.44 9.82
CA PHE A 103 -23.46 -8.27 10.15
C PHE A 103 -23.11 -8.94 11.47
N SER A 104 -22.11 -9.82 11.44
CA SER A 104 -21.59 -10.44 12.67
C SER A 104 -20.96 -9.39 13.58
N LEU A 105 -20.27 -8.41 12.98
CA LEU A 105 -19.58 -7.32 13.67
C LEU A 105 -19.89 -5.98 12.98
N VAL A 106 -20.14 -4.94 13.76
CA VAL A 106 -20.17 -3.55 13.28
C VAL A 106 -19.04 -2.78 13.95
N ALA A 107 -18.07 -2.31 13.17
CA ALA A 107 -16.98 -1.48 13.61
C ALA A 107 -17.31 0.00 13.35
N VAL A 108 -17.24 0.84 14.38
CA VAL A 108 -17.33 2.30 14.26
C VAL A 108 -15.93 2.88 14.40
N VAL A 109 -15.44 3.54 13.36
CA VAL A 109 -14.11 4.17 13.32
C VAL A 109 -14.22 5.67 13.59
N GLY A 110 -13.20 6.23 14.27
CA GLY A 110 -13.07 7.66 14.46
C GLY A 110 -12.44 8.33 13.23
N LEU A 111 -13.09 9.36 12.69
CA LEU A 111 -12.63 10.12 11.53
C LEU A 111 -11.86 11.40 11.89
N GLY A 112 -11.79 11.74 13.18
CA GLY A 112 -11.27 13.03 13.64
C GLY A 112 -12.29 14.16 13.45
N ASP A 113 -11.78 15.38 13.29
CA ASP A 113 -12.56 16.61 13.10
C ASP A 113 -13.41 16.55 11.81
N ASN A 114 -14.69 16.91 11.93
CA ASN A 114 -15.62 16.97 10.80
C ASN A 114 -15.37 18.16 9.86
N ASN A 115 -14.58 19.15 10.27
CA ASN A 115 -14.18 20.29 9.45
C ASN A 115 -12.82 20.09 8.77
N ALA A 116 -12.22 18.89 8.89
CA ALA A 116 -10.98 18.57 8.22
C ALA A 116 -11.10 18.79 6.70
N GLY A 117 -10.08 19.38 6.10
CA GLY A 117 -10.01 19.66 4.68
C GLY A 117 -8.56 19.78 4.23
N TYR A 118 -8.28 20.66 3.27
CA TYR A 118 -6.91 20.87 2.81
C TYR A 118 -6.07 21.63 3.85
N GLU A 119 -5.07 20.96 4.42
CA GLU A 119 -4.11 21.57 5.35
C GLU A 119 -2.90 22.10 4.57
N LYS A 120 -2.70 23.41 4.62
CA LYS A 120 -1.65 24.09 3.85
C LYS A 120 -0.25 23.73 4.34
N ARG A 121 -0.08 23.49 5.64
CA ARG A 121 1.22 23.12 6.22
C ARG A 121 1.66 21.74 5.77
N GLU A 122 0.73 20.78 5.78
CA GLU A 122 0.98 19.39 5.39
C GLU A 122 0.90 19.17 3.87
N GLN A 123 0.42 20.18 3.12
CA GLN A 123 0.20 20.13 1.67
C GLN A 123 -0.64 18.92 1.23
N ARG A 124 -1.63 18.55 2.05
CA ARG A 124 -2.51 17.40 1.81
C ARG A 124 -3.92 17.67 2.30
N ASP A 125 -4.85 16.88 1.78
CA ASP A 125 -6.23 16.84 2.26
C ASP A 125 -6.33 15.89 3.47
N GLU A 126 -6.48 16.47 4.66
CA GLU A 126 -6.55 15.72 5.93
C GLU A 126 -7.81 14.88 6.02
N SER A 127 -8.94 15.33 5.46
CA SER A 127 -10.19 14.55 5.47
C SER A 127 -9.99 13.22 4.74
N LYS A 128 -9.42 13.28 3.54
CA LYS A 128 -9.09 12.08 2.76
C LYS A 128 -8.10 11.16 3.47
N GLU A 129 -7.08 11.74 4.07
CA GLU A 129 -6.06 10.97 4.79
C GLU A 129 -6.62 10.31 6.07
N ASN A 130 -7.52 10.99 6.77
CA ASN A 130 -8.21 10.47 7.93
C ASN A 130 -9.09 9.27 7.57
N ILE A 131 -9.83 9.35 6.46
CA ILE A 131 -10.63 8.23 5.94
C ILE A 131 -9.73 7.02 5.66
N ARG A 132 -8.61 7.20 4.94
CA ARG A 132 -7.67 6.09 4.65
C ARG A 132 -7.16 5.43 5.92
N LYS A 133 -6.75 6.22 6.91
CA LYS A 133 -6.23 5.73 8.20
C LYS A 133 -7.30 4.98 8.98
N ALA A 134 -8.48 5.57 9.14
CA ALA A 134 -9.59 5.00 9.91
C ALA A 134 -10.05 3.67 9.32
N VAL A 135 -10.31 3.64 8.01
CA VAL A 135 -10.69 2.40 7.31
C VAL A 135 -9.58 1.37 7.38
N GLY A 136 -8.33 1.77 7.14
CA GLY A 136 -7.19 0.86 7.15
C GLY A 136 -6.95 0.20 8.51
N VAL A 137 -7.16 0.90 9.62
CA VAL A 137 -7.09 0.32 10.97
C VAL A 137 -8.15 -0.75 11.17
N ALA A 138 -9.41 -0.44 10.86
CA ALA A 138 -10.51 -1.39 11.02
C ALA A 138 -10.36 -2.61 10.11
N CYS A 139 -10.00 -2.41 8.84
CA CYS A 139 -9.74 -3.52 7.91
C CYS A 139 -8.66 -4.47 8.42
N ARG A 140 -7.52 -3.96 8.92
CA ARG A 140 -6.45 -4.80 9.47
C ARG A 140 -6.88 -5.57 10.70
N TYR A 141 -7.63 -4.94 11.60
CA TYR A 141 -8.14 -5.65 12.77
C TYR A 141 -9.09 -6.77 12.37
N LEU A 142 -10.07 -6.48 11.50
CA LEU A 142 -11.06 -7.45 11.04
C LEU A 142 -10.41 -8.62 10.29
N GLN A 143 -9.35 -8.34 9.52
CA GLN A 143 -8.50 -9.35 8.91
C GLN A 143 -7.78 -10.23 9.95
N GLY A 144 -7.26 -9.63 11.03
CA GLY A 144 -6.58 -10.34 12.11
C GLY A 144 -7.47 -11.27 12.93
N ILE A 145 -8.79 -11.03 12.92
CA ILE A 145 -9.80 -11.93 13.50
C ILE A 145 -10.51 -12.78 12.44
N GLU A 146 -9.94 -12.89 11.24
CA GLU A 146 -10.35 -13.80 10.16
C GLU A 146 -11.77 -13.57 9.62
N VAL A 147 -12.26 -12.31 9.63
CA VAL A 147 -13.50 -11.94 8.92
C VAL A 147 -13.34 -12.22 7.43
N ASN A 148 -14.35 -12.82 6.80
CA ASN A 148 -14.30 -13.17 5.38
C ASN A 148 -14.72 -12.04 4.46
N LYS A 149 -15.68 -11.23 4.90
CA LYS A 149 -16.29 -10.18 4.09
C LYS A 149 -16.47 -8.91 4.90
N ILE A 150 -15.87 -7.83 4.41
CA ILE A 150 -15.92 -6.51 5.03
C ILE A 150 -16.73 -5.58 4.14
N PHE A 151 -17.81 -5.05 4.69
CA PHE A 151 -18.59 -3.98 4.11
C PHE A 151 -18.04 -2.65 4.62
N VAL A 152 -17.75 -1.72 3.71
CA VAL A 152 -17.10 -0.44 4.03
C VAL A 152 -17.97 0.68 3.49
N GLU A 153 -18.37 1.61 4.34
CA GLU A 153 -19.12 2.78 3.86
C GLU A 153 -18.27 3.75 3.02
N GLY A 154 -18.92 4.70 2.35
CA GLY A 154 -18.24 5.69 1.52
C GLY A 154 -17.49 6.79 2.28
N PHE A 155 -17.80 7.03 3.56
CA PHE A 155 -17.23 8.12 4.38
C PHE A 155 -17.23 9.49 3.67
N GLU A 156 -18.24 9.76 2.83
CA GLU A 156 -18.34 10.95 1.95
C GLU A 156 -17.30 11.06 0.83
N ASP A 157 -16.24 10.25 0.86
CA ASP A 157 -15.28 10.08 -0.23
C ASP A 157 -14.94 8.59 -0.48
N PRO A 158 -15.77 7.88 -1.27
CA PRO A 158 -15.60 6.44 -1.54
C PRO A 158 -14.23 6.07 -2.15
N GLU A 159 -13.58 7.02 -2.82
CA GLU A 159 -12.23 6.84 -3.36
C GLU A 159 -11.21 6.63 -2.24
N SER A 160 -11.18 7.51 -1.24
CA SER A 160 -10.27 7.41 -0.09
C SER A 160 -10.60 6.20 0.80
N ALA A 161 -11.88 5.84 0.93
CA ALA A 161 -12.31 4.64 1.65
C ALA A 161 -11.78 3.36 1.00
N ALA A 162 -11.94 3.23 -0.33
CA ALA A 162 -11.38 2.11 -1.08
C ALA A 162 -9.85 2.07 -0.97
N GLU A 163 -9.17 3.20 -1.15
CA GLU A 163 -7.71 3.28 -0.98
C GLU A 163 -7.26 2.75 0.39
N GLY A 164 -7.89 3.25 1.47
CA GLY A 164 -7.62 2.81 2.83
C GLY A 164 -7.79 1.31 3.04
N ALA A 165 -8.91 0.75 2.57
CA ALA A 165 -9.21 -0.68 2.72
C ALA A 165 -8.21 -1.57 1.96
N PHE A 166 -8.05 -1.36 0.65
CA PHE A 166 -7.25 -2.25 -0.19
C PHE A 166 -5.74 -2.10 0.04
N LEU A 167 -5.25 -0.91 0.42
CA LEU A 167 -3.84 -0.74 0.79
C LEU A 167 -3.51 -1.42 2.13
N ALA A 168 -4.42 -1.36 3.10
CA ALA A 168 -4.20 -1.88 4.43
C ALA A 168 -4.28 -3.41 4.51
N LEU A 169 -5.15 -4.03 3.71
CA LEU A 169 -5.35 -5.49 3.68
C LEU A 169 -4.27 -6.25 2.89
N TRP A 170 -3.46 -5.54 2.10
CA TRP A 170 -2.43 -6.18 1.28
C TRP A 170 -1.27 -6.69 2.13
N GLU A 171 -0.87 -7.93 1.88
CA GLU A 171 0.33 -8.55 2.43
C GLU A 171 1.06 -9.37 1.36
N TYR A 172 2.40 -9.30 1.35
CA TYR A 172 3.22 -10.16 0.52
C TYR A 172 3.39 -11.55 1.15
N GLN A 173 2.60 -12.51 0.67
CA GLN A 173 2.58 -13.87 1.19
C GLN A 173 2.69 -14.97 0.11
N SER A 174 2.99 -14.59 -1.15
CA SER A 174 3.03 -15.53 -2.28
C SER A 174 4.07 -16.63 -2.14
N LEU A 175 5.18 -16.36 -1.43
CA LEU A 175 6.27 -17.31 -1.20
C LEU A 175 6.15 -18.06 0.13
N ARG A 176 5.15 -17.73 0.96
CA ARG A 176 4.89 -18.51 2.18
C ARG A 176 4.16 -19.81 1.80
N SER A 177 4.52 -20.89 2.48
CA SER A 177 3.80 -22.17 2.32
C SER A 177 2.34 -22.01 2.72
N PRO A 178 1.39 -22.76 2.11
CA PRO A 178 -0.04 -22.58 2.37
C PRO A 178 -0.43 -22.65 3.85
N ASP A 179 0.21 -23.55 4.61
CA ASP A 179 0.08 -23.73 6.06
C ASP A 179 0.66 -22.58 6.89
N ARG A 180 1.50 -21.72 6.30
CA ARG A 180 2.11 -20.53 6.91
C ARG A 180 1.60 -19.22 6.32
N ARG A 181 0.55 -19.27 5.48
CA ARG A 181 -0.17 -18.07 5.06
C ARG A 181 -1.07 -17.67 6.22
N ASN A 182 -0.51 -16.85 7.10
CA ASN A 182 -1.15 -16.49 8.36
C ASN A 182 -2.30 -15.49 8.21
N VAL A 183 -2.57 -14.99 7.00
CA VAL A 183 -3.50 -13.87 6.81
C VAL A 183 -4.40 -14.10 5.60
N LYS A 184 -5.68 -14.38 5.87
CA LYS A 184 -6.74 -14.41 4.87
C LYS A 184 -7.04 -12.99 4.41
N ILE A 185 -7.16 -12.76 3.10
CA ILE A 185 -7.55 -11.44 2.57
C ILE A 185 -9.09 -11.46 2.43
N PRO A 186 -9.83 -10.60 3.16
CA PRO A 186 -11.27 -10.54 3.08
C PRO A 186 -11.76 -9.93 1.76
N ASP A 187 -12.96 -10.33 1.34
CA ASP A 187 -13.71 -9.64 0.29
C ASP A 187 -14.20 -8.30 0.80
N VAL A 188 -13.85 -7.22 0.10
CA VAL A 188 -14.27 -5.85 0.48
C VAL A 188 -15.38 -5.39 -0.46
N VAL A 189 -16.48 -4.91 0.12
CA VAL A 189 -17.67 -4.43 -0.62
C VAL A 189 -18.08 -3.05 -0.12
N MET A 190 -18.34 -2.13 -1.04
CA MET A 190 -18.88 -0.81 -0.69
C MET A 190 -20.29 -0.94 -0.11
N TYR A 191 -20.58 -0.16 0.93
CA TYR A 191 -21.86 -0.12 1.63
C TYR A 191 -22.39 1.32 1.71
N GLY A 192 -23.72 1.49 1.64
CA GLY A 192 -24.36 2.77 1.96
C GLY A 192 -24.03 3.96 1.05
N ASP A 193 -23.36 3.74 -0.09
CA ASP A 193 -23.04 4.76 -1.10
C ASP A 193 -23.36 4.23 -2.51
N CYS A 194 -23.60 5.13 -3.47
CA CYS A 194 -23.90 4.82 -4.86
C CYS A 194 -22.83 5.31 -5.84
N ASP A 195 -21.81 6.06 -5.40
CA ASP A 195 -20.70 6.51 -6.25
C ASP A 195 -19.65 5.40 -6.50
N TRP A 196 -20.10 4.38 -7.22
CA TRP A 196 -19.26 3.26 -7.67
C TRP A 196 -18.09 3.70 -8.55
N LYS A 197 -18.18 4.88 -9.19
CA LYS A 197 -17.10 5.40 -10.03
C LYS A 197 -15.92 5.82 -9.16
N LYS A 198 -16.17 6.60 -8.09
CA LYS A 198 -15.12 6.97 -7.12
C LYS A 198 -14.54 5.77 -6.40
N TRP A 199 -15.38 4.85 -5.94
CA TRP A 199 -14.91 3.61 -5.31
C TRP A 199 -13.98 2.83 -6.23
N ARG A 200 -14.37 2.66 -7.50
CA ARG A 200 -13.53 2.01 -8.51
C ARG A 200 -12.20 2.75 -8.73
N ILE A 201 -12.20 4.09 -8.76
CA ILE A 201 -10.95 4.87 -8.86
C ILE A 201 -10.01 4.55 -7.69
N GLY A 202 -10.53 4.52 -6.46
CA GLY A 202 -9.73 4.21 -5.27
C GLY A 202 -9.20 2.78 -5.26
N LEU A 203 -10.02 1.82 -5.69
CA LEU A 203 -9.61 0.42 -5.89
C LEU A 203 -8.46 0.31 -6.90
N GLU A 204 -8.60 0.90 -8.09
CA GLU A 204 -7.58 0.82 -9.14
C GLU A 204 -6.26 1.48 -8.72
N LYS A 205 -6.32 2.59 -7.97
CA LYS A 205 -5.12 3.23 -7.39
C LYS A 205 -4.44 2.33 -6.35
N ALA A 206 -5.22 1.76 -5.44
CA ALA A 206 -4.69 0.87 -4.41
C ALA A 206 -4.10 -0.41 -5.01
N GLU A 207 -4.78 -1.05 -5.97
CA GLU A 207 -4.27 -2.23 -6.66
C GLU A 207 -3.00 -1.94 -7.45
N ALA A 208 -2.93 -0.79 -8.13
CA ALA A 208 -1.72 -0.37 -8.81
C ALA A 208 -0.55 -0.20 -7.82
N GLN A 209 -0.75 0.50 -6.71
CA GLN A 209 0.29 0.66 -5.69
C GLN A 209 0.68 -0.69 -5.06
N ASN A 210 -0.28 -1.57 -4.79
CA ASN A 210 -0.05 -2.93 -4.31
C ASN A 210 0.70 -3.79 -5.32
N PHE A 211 0.48 -3.59 -6.61
CA PHE A 211 1.26 -4.23 -7.66
C PHE A 211 2.71 -3.75 -7.66
N ALA A 212 2.96 -2.44 -7.50
CA ALA A 212 4.31 -1.92 -7.31
C ALA A 212 4.97 -2.53 -6.06
N ARG A 213 4.27 -2.58 -4.92
CA ARG A 213 4.73 -3.24 -3.68
C ARG A 213 5.10 -4.70 -3.93
N LYS A 214 4.30 -5.45 -4.69
CA LYS A 214 4.59 -6.85 -5.05
C LYS A 214 5.89 -6.99 -5.84
N LEU A 215 6.09 -6.14 -6.85
CA LEU A 215 7.32 -6.18 -7.66
C LEU A 215 8.55 -5.87 -6.81
N MET A 216 8.46 -4.87 -5.92
CA MET A 216 9.55 -4.44 -5.03
C MET A 216 9.86 -5.44 -3.90
N GLU A 217 8.85 -6.11 -3.36
CA GLU A 217 9.03 -7.05 -2.26
C GLU A 217 9.53 -8.42 -2.73
N THR A 218 9.29 -8.76 -4.00
CA THR A 218 9.71 -10.05 -4.56
C THR A 218 11.25 -10.16 -4.52
N PRO A 219 11.81 -11.25 -3.99
CA PRO A 219 13.25 -11.47 -3.95
C PRO A 219 13.90 -11.37 -5.35
N ALA A 220 15.07 -10.76 -5.43
CA ALA A 220 15.72 -10.46 -6.71
C ALA A 220 16.06 -11.71 -7.55
N ASN A 221 16.31 -12.86 -6.91
CA ASN A 221 16.51 -14.12 -7.62
C ASN A 221 15.24 -14.62 -8.35
N LEU A 222 14.06 -14.16 -7.93
CA LEU A 222 12.76 -14.43 -8.57
C LEU A 222 12.25 -13.24 -9.39
N MET A 223 12.81 -12.05 -9.18
CA MET A 223 12.47 -10.81 -9.89
C MET A 223 13.67 -10.34 -10.70
N THR A 224 14.20 -11.18 -11.58
CA THR A 224 15.28 -10.82 -12.51
C THR A 224 14.80 -9.82 -13.56
N PRO A 225 15.68 -9.17 -14.35
CA PRO A 225 15.25 -8.24 -15.40
C PRO A 225 14.24 -8.84 -16.39
N ARG A 226 14.41 -10.14 -16.71
CA ARG A 226 13.48 -10.89 -17.57
C ARG A 226 12.14 -11.15 -16.87
N GLU A 227 12.17 -11.63 -15.63
CA GLU A 227 10.95 -11.92 -14.85
C GLU A 227 10.14 -10.66 -14.57
N PHE A 228 10.82 -9.53 -14.33
CA PHE A 228 10.17 -8.22 -14.25
C PHE A 228 9.43 -7.90 -15.55
N ALA A 229 10.11 -7.97 -16.70
CA ALA A 229 9.49 -7.70 -18.00
C ALA A 229 8.30 -8.64 -18.28
N GLN A 230 8.42 -9.94 -17.96
CA GLN A 230 7.32 -10.89 -18.09
C GLN A 230 6.15 -10.55 -17.17
N SER A 231 6.42 -10.15 -15.92
CA SER A 231 5.40 -9.69 -14.98
C SER A 231 4.65 -8.47 -15.51
N VAL A 232 5.35 -7.54 -16.19
CA VAL A 232 4.71 -6.39 -16.85
C VAL A 232 3.80 -6.85 -17.99
N VAL A 233 4.29 -7.72 -18.87
CA VAL A 233 3.48 -8.24 -19.99
C VAL A 233 2.23 -8.94 -19.47
N GLN A 234 2.34 -9.79 -18.46
CA GLN A 234 1.19 -10.47 -17.86
C GLN A 234 0.18 -9.49 -17.22
N ALA A 235 0.67 -8.44 -16.57
CA ALA A 235 -0.18 -7.46 -15.91
C ALA A 235 -0.91 -6.54 -16.91
N LEU A 236 -0.32 -6.30 -18.08
CA LEU A 236 -0.81 -5.34 -19.07
C LEU A 236 -1.39 -5.99 -20.34
N CYS A 237 -1.28 -7.31 -20.53
CA CYS A 237 -1.72 -7.97 -21.78
C CYS A 237 -3.21 -7.84 -22.09
N LYS A 238 -4.05 -7.61 -21.07
CA LYS A 238 -5.51 -7.40 -21.22
C LYS A 238 -5.88 -5.92 -21.31
N THR A 239 -4.90 -5.02 -21.39
CA THR A 239 -5.08 -3.58 -21.45
C THR A 239 -4.76 -3.05 -22.85
N SER A 240 -4.96 -1.74 -23.07
CA SER A 240 -4.58 -1.06 -24.31
C SER A 240 -3.09 -0.69 -24.38
N VAL A 241 -2.26 -1.11 -23.42
CA VAL A 241 -0.83 -0.78 -23.38
C VAL A 241 -0.04 -1.72 -24.30
N ASN A 242 0.71 -1.16 -25.26
CA ASN A 242 1.71 -1.91 -26.01
C ASN A 242 3.01 -2.01 -25.21
N VAL A 243 3.58 -3.21 -25.11
CA VAL A 243 4.84 -3.46 -24.40
C VAL A 243 5.86 -4.04 -25.38
N THR A 244 7.00 -3.35 -25.52
CA THR A 244 8.12 -3.75 -26.37
C THR A 244 9.37 -3.95 -25.52
N LEU A 245 10.02 -5.10 -25.69
CA LEU A 245 11.26 -5.43 -24.97
C LEU A 245 12.47 -5.28 -25.90
N ARG A 246 13.38 -4.38 -25.58
CA ARG A 246 14.63 -4.19 -26.31
C ARG A 246 15.78 -4.87 -25.56
N GLY A 247 16.37 -5.90 -26.17
CA GLY A 247 17.49 -6.64 -25.59
C GLY A 247 18.86 -5.98 -25.81
N GLU A 248 19.89 -6.64 -25.30
CA GLU A 248 21.27 -6.16 -25.33
C GLU A 248 21.79 -5.81 -26.73
N THR A 249 21.46 -6.59 -27.77
CA THR A 249 21.85 -6.29 -29.16
C THR A 249 21.33 -4.92 -29.60
N TRP A 250 20.07 -4.64 -29.31
CA TRP A 250 19.45 -3.35 -29.64
C TRP A 250 20.10 -2.21 -28.84
N LEU A 251 20.43 -2.42 -27.56
CA LEU A 251 21.16 -1.44 -26.73
C LEU A 251 22.53 -1.10 -27.32
N LYS A 252 23.26 -2.09 -27.85
CA LYS A 252 24.55 -1.91 -28.53
C LYS A 252 24.39 -1.11 -29.83
N GLU A 253 23.41 -1.46 -30.66
CA GLU A 253 23.10 -0.74 -31.91
C GLU A 253 22.72 0.74 -31.66
N HIS A 254 22.11 1.03 -30.52
CA HIS A 254 21.73 2.39 -30.10
C HIS A 254 22.80 3.09 -29.25
N ASN A 255 24.03 2.54 -29.19
CA ASN A 255 25.16 3.10 -28.46
C ASN A 255 24.84 3.44 -26.99
N MET A 256 24.01 2.63 -26.32
CA MET A 256 23.67 2.81 -24.90
C MET A 256 24.79 2.27 -23.99
N ASN A 257 26.02 2.75 -24.18
CA ASN A 257 27.19 2.19 -23.53
C ASN A 257 27.25 2.50 -22.03
N ALA A 258 26.63 3.59 -21.55
CA ALA A 258 26.56 3.88 -20.13
C ALA A 258 25.60 2.90 -19.44
N PHE A 259 24.47 2.59 -20.07
CA PHE A 259 23.58 1.51 -19.65
C PHE A 259 24.34 0.18 -19.62
N LEU A 260 24.92 -0.25 -20.75
CA LEU A 260 25.62 -1.53 -20.84
C LEU A 260 26.76 -1.65 -19.82
N ALA A 261 27.49 -0.56 -19.56
CA ALA A 261 28.54 -0.54 -18.54
C ALA A 261 28.03 -0.75 -17.12
N ASN A 262 26.81 -0.27 -16.81
CA ASN A 262 26.17 -0.44 -15.51
C ASN A 262 25.80 -1.91 -15.23
N THR A 263 25.44 -2.67 -16.27
CA THR A 263 24.83 -4.00 -16.11
C THR A 263 25.74 -5.17 -16.49
N LYS A 264 26.82 -4.92 -17.24
CA LYS A 264 27.74 -5.95 -17.75
C LYS A 264 28.43 -6.81 -16.68
N GLY A 265 28.32 -6.47 -15.40
CA GLY A 265 28.86 -7.28 -14.30
C GLY A 265 27.97 -8.47 -13.92
N SER A 266 26.68 -8.45 -14.28
CA SER A 266 25.75 -9.55 -14.02
C SER A 266 25.66 -10.50 -15.23
N PRO A 267 25.47 -11.82 -15.01
CA PRO A 267 25.08 -12.73 -16.07
C PRO A 267 23.63 -12.54 -16.54
N GLN A 268 22.80 -11.79 -15.80
CA GLN A 268 21.43 -11.50 -16.21
C GLN A 268 21.43 -10.45 -17.34
N PRO A 269 20.79 -10.75 -18.49
CA PRO A 269 20.78 -9.82 -19.63
C PRO A 269 20.02 -8.53 -19.31
N PRO A 270 20.52 -7.36 -19.72
CA PRO A 270 19.81 -6.09 -19.58
C PRO A 270 18.72 -5.93 -20.64
N PHE A 271 17.70 -5.15 -20.31
CA PHE A 271 16.62 -4.81 -21.23
C PHE A 271 16.20 -3.36 -21.09
N LEU A 272 15.89 -2.68 -22.20
CA LEU A 272 15.05 -1.48 -22.17
C LEU A 272 13.61 -1.90 -22.46
N LEU A 273 12.75 -1.81 -21.47
CA LEU A 273 11.32 -2.06 -21.62
C LEU A 273 10.63 -0.74 -22.00
N GLU A 274 9.96 -0.75 -23.15
CA GLU A 274 9.18 0.38 -23.67
C GLU A 274 7.69 0.05 -23.58
N MET A 275 6.93 0.92 -22.91
CA MET A 275 5.48 0.83 -22.81
C MET A 275 4.84 2.02 -23.53
N THR A 276 3.79 1.80 -24.32
CA THR A 276 3.06 2.87 -25.01
C THR A 276 1.57 2.75 -24.72
N TYR A 277 1.00 3.83 -24.20
CA TYR A 277 -0.43 4.01 -24.00
C TYR A 277 -0.90 5.23 -24.79
N ASN A 278 -1.83 5.02 -25.72
CA ASN A 278 -2.40 6.07 -26.55
C ASN A 278 -3.87 6.28 -26.15
N GLY A 279 -4.11 7.16 -25.18
CA GLY A 279 -5.47 7.49 -24.70
C GLY A 279 -6.14 8.63 -25.47
N CYS A 280 -5.40 9.34 -26.32
CA CYS A 280 -5.94 10.43 -27.15
C CYS A 280 -5.30 10.41 -28.55
N ASP A 281 -5.50 11.49 -29.32
CA ASP A 281 -4.94 11.62 -30.66
C ASP A 281 -3.42 11.34 -30.66
N PRO A 282 -2.92 10.39 -31.48
CA PRO A 282 -1.50 10.08 -31.58
C PRO A 282 -0.59 11.28 -31.94
N ALA A 283 -1.15 12.35 -32.51
CA ALA A 283 -0.41 13.58 -32.80
C ALA A 283 -0.09 14.40 -31.54
N ILE A 284 -0.81 14.19 -30.42
CA ILE A 284 -0.55 14.89 -29.17
C ILE A 284 0.74 14.34 -28.54
N PRO A 285 1.73 15.21 -28.25
CA PRO A 285 2.99 14.80 -27.62
C PRO A 285 2.77 14.03 -26.31
N PRO A 286 3.44 12.87 -26.13
CA PRO A 286 3.23 12.05 -24.94
C PRO A 286 3.92 12.65 -23.70
N ILE A 287 3.44 12.25 -22.52
CA ILE A 287 4.21 12.34 -21.28
C ILE A 287 5.12 11.10 -21.22
N ILE A 288 6.41 11.28 -20.93
CA ILE A 288 7.32 10.15 -20.72
C ILE A 288 7.55 9.94 -19.23
N LEU A 289 7.32 8.70 -18.78
CA LEU A 289 7.67 8.23 -17.45
C LEU A 289 8.87 7.29 -17.56
N ILE A 290 9.97 7.62 -16.86
CA ILE A 290 11.18 6.81 -16.83
C ILE A 290 11.35 6.23 -15.44
N GLY A 291 11.44 4.91 -15.32
CA GLY A 291 11.59 4.23 -14.03
C GLY A 291 12.89 3.46 -13.97
N LYS A 292 13.82 3.82 -13.07
CA LYS A 292 15.04 3.03 -12.85
C LYS A 292 14.67 1.62 -12.41
N GLY A 293 15.21 0.61 -13.10
CA GLY A 293 14.89 -0.79 -12.91
C GLY A 293 16.09 -1.68 -12.57
N LEU A 294 16.88 -1.34 -11.54
CA LEU A 294 17.89 -2.26 -11.04
C LEU A 294 17.23 -3.34 -10.18
N THR A 295 17.08 -4.55 -10.71
CA THR A 295 16.42 -5.65 -9.99
C THR A 295 17.23 -6.13 -8.79
N PHE A 296 18.55 -5.93 -8.85
CA PHE A 296 19.42 -5.99 -7.70
C PHE A 296 20.60 -5.04 -7.88
N ASN A 297 21.04 -4.44 -6.78
CA ASN A 297 22.18 -3.54 -6.77
C ASN A 297 23.12 -3.85 -5.61
N SER A 298 24.20 -4.58 -5.89
CA SER A 298 25.27 -4.82 -4.92
C SER A 298 26.29 -3.68 -4.86
N GLY A 299 26.21 -2.72 -5.79
CA GLY A 299 27.20 -1.66 -6.00
C GLY A 299 28.28 -1.97 -7.05
N GLY A 300 28.24 -3.15 -7.68
CA GLY A 300 29.26 -3.57 -8.64
C GLY A 300 30.59 -3.86 -7.94
N LEU A 301 31.71 -3.37 -8.50
CA LEU A 301 33.04 -3.45 -7.85
C LEU A 301 33.18 -2.49 -6.66
N CYS A 302 32.36 -1.43 -6.60
CA CYS A 302 32.22 -0.57 -5.42
C CYS A 302 31.19 -1.19 -4.47
N LEU A 303 31.52 -2.37 -3.94
CA LEU A 303 30.57 -3.20 -3.21
C LEU A 303 29.96 -2.47 -2.00
N LYS A 304 28.63 -2.53 -1.90
CA LYS A 304 27.87 -2.07 -0.74
C LYS A 304 28.17 -2.90 0.50
N THR A 305 27.95 -2.31 1.67
CA THR A 305 27.95 -3.08 2.93
C THR A 305 26.75 -4.03 3.01
N CYS A 306 26.80 -5.07 3.86
CA CYS A 306 25.69 -6.01 4.05
C CYS A 306 24.38 -5.30 4.43
N GLU A 307 24.45 -4.29 5.30
CA GLU A 307 23.28 -3.52 5.72
C GLU A 307 22.69 -2.70 4.56
N GLU A 308 23.54 -2.08 3.74
CA GLU A 308 23.11 -1.36 2.54
C GLU A 308 22.47 -2.31 1.51
N MET A 309 22.93 -3.56 1.41
CA MET A 309 22.40 -4.55 0.46
C MET A 309 21.05 -5.15 0.86
N LYS A 310 20.68 -5.14 2.15
CA LYS A 310 19.47 -5.79 2.68
C LYS A 310 18.18 -5.44 1.91
N ASN A 311 18.06 -4.21 1.44
CA ASN A 311 16.86 -3.71 0.75
C ASN A 311 17.05 -3.52 -0.77
N MET A 312 18.17 -3.96 -1.35
CA MET A 312 18.51 -3.66 -2.75
C MET A 312 17.74 -4.49 -3.79
N ARG A 313 16.91 -5.45 -3.36
CA ARG A 313 15.83 -6.01 -4.21
C ARG A 313 14.83 -4.95 -4.67
N GLY A 314 14.67 -3.88 -3.87
CA GLY A 314 13.78 -2.75 -4.16
C GLY A 314 14.42 -1.65 -5.01
N ASP A 315 15.64 -1.81 -5.55
CA ASP A 315 16.32 -0.77 -6.35
C ASP A 315 15.71 -0.59 -7.77
N MET A 316 14.61 -1.29 -8.01
CA MET A 316 13.72 -1.20 -9.17
C MET A 316 12.38 -0.51 -8.83
N GLN A 317 12.27 0.15 -7.67
CA GLN A 317 11.02 0.82 -7.26
C GLN A 317 10.53 1.86 -8.28
N GLY A 318 11.45 2.58 -8.93
CA GLY A 318 11.11 3.55 -9.98
C GLY A 318 10.39 2.87 -11.15
N ALA A 319 10.94 1.75 -11.61
CA ALA A 319 10.32 0.88 -12.60
C ALA A 319 8.94 0.38 -12.14
N ALA A 320 8.84 -0.12 -10.91
CA ALA A 320 7.60 -0.64 -10.34
C ALA A 320 6.47 0.40 -10.34
N VAL A 321 6.77 1.64 -9.90
CA VAL A 321 5.81 2.74 -9.88
C VAL A 321 5.37 3.14 -11.29
N VAL A 322 6.29 3.16 -12.27
CA VAL A 322 5.91 3.45 -13.66
C VAL A 322 4.96 2.39 -14.20
N VAL A 323 5.25 1.09 -14.02
CA VAL A 323 4.34 0.02 -14.48
C VAL A 323 2.98 0.08 -13.78
N ALA A 324 2.97 0.29 -12.46
CA ALA A 324 1.75 0.46 -11.70
C ALA A 324 0.91 1.65 -12.20
N THR A 325 1.56 2.77 -12.49
CA THR A 325 0.90 3.94 -13.12
C THR A 325 0.25 3.53 -14.44
N PHE A 326 0.96 2.81 -15.32
CA PHE A 326 0.40 2.33 -16.59
C PHE A 326 -0.82 1.41 -16.41
N LYS A 327 -0.78 0.52 -15.42
CA LYS A 327 -1.92 -0.35 -15.07
C LYS A 327 -3.14 0.47 -14.69
N ALA A 328 -3.01 1.43 -13.77
CA ALA A 328 -4.11 2.30 -13.36
C ALA A 328 -4.62 3.16 -14.52
N LEU A 329 -3.71 3.72 -15.32
CA LEU A 329 -4.05 4.62 -16.42
C LEU A 329 -4.88 3.94 -17.50
N ALA A 330 -4.52 2.70 -17.83
CA ALA A 330 -5.23 1.89 -18.81
C ALA A 330 -6.57 1.37 -18.27
N ASN A 331 -6.62 0.93 -17.01
CA ASN A 331 -7.87 0.46 -16.38
C ASN A 331 -8.89 1.61 -16.20
N LEU A 332 -8.42 2.82 -15.93
CA LEU A 332 -9.27 4.01 -15.82
C LEU A 332 -9.59 4.66 -17.17
N GLY A 333 -8.91 4.26 -18.25
CA GLY A 333 -9.14 4.79 -19.60
C GLY A 333 -8.85 6.29 -19.71
N LEU A 334 -7.75 6.77 -19.12
CA LEU A 334 -7.45 8.21 -19.14
C LEU A 334 -7.18 8.72 -20.57
N PRO A 335 -7.68 9.90 -20.96
CA PRO A 335 -7.58 10.40 -22.33
C PRO A 335 -6.24 11.14 -22.60
N ILE A 336 -5.11 10.49 -22.34
CA ILE A 336 -3.76 11.06 -22.52
C ILE A 336 -2.78 10.07 -23.15
N ASN A 337 -1.77 10.58 -23.86
CA ASN A 337 -0.68 9.74 -24.39
C ASN A 337 0.46 9.66 -23.37
N VAL A 338 0.88 8.42 -23.04
CA VAL A 338 1.95 8.17 -22.08
C VAL A 338 2.91 7.11 -22.63
N ARG A 339 4.21 7.36 -22.52
CA ARG A 339 5.27 6.39 -22.82
C ARG A 339 6.09 6.07 -21.58
N GLY A 340 6.31 4.79 -21.33
CA GLY A 340 7.09 4.27 -20.21
C GLY A 340 8.42 3.76 -20.73
N LEU A 341 9.53 4.24 -20.17
CA LEU A 341 10.87 3.74 -20.49
C LEU A 341 11.50 3.19 -19.21
N ILE A 342 11.77 1.90 -19.19
CA ILE A 342 12.28 1.22 -18.00
C ILE A 342 13.58 0.52 -18.36
N PRO A 343 14.75 1.11 -18.04
CA PRO A 343 16.01 0.41 -18.15
C PRO A 343 16.13 -0.62 -17.02
N LEU A 344 16.18 -1.89 -17.40
CA LEU A 344 16.25 -3.05 -16.53
C LEU A 344 17.63 -3.71 -16.57
N GLY A 345 18.14 -4.10 -15.41
CA GLY A 345 19.37 -4.87 -15.28
C GLY A 345 19.76 -5.09 -13.83
N GLU A 346 20.93 -5.67 -13.60
CA GLU A 346 21.52 -5.83 -12.27
C GLU A 346 22.88 -5.14 -12.22
N ASN A 347 23.20 -4.52 -11.09
CA ASN A 347 24.53 -3.98 -10.83
C ASN A 347 25.28 -4.93 -9.88
N MET A 348 26.13 -5.79 -10.44
CA MET A 348 26.81 -6.90 -9.75
C MET A 348 28.34 -6.81 -9.92
N PRO A 349 29.15 -7.27 -8.95
CA PRO A 349 30.56 -7.56 -9.21
C PRO A 349 30.66 -8.71 -10.21
N GLY A 350 31.67 -8.67 -11.06
CA GLY A 350 31.94 -9.70 -12.05
C GLY A 350 33.21 -9.38 -12.82
N GLY A 351 33.78 -10.38 -13.51
CA GLY A 351 35.02 -10.19 -14.30
C GLY A 351 34.87 -9.15 -15.41
N THR A 352 33.64 -8.89 -15.84
CA THR A 352 33.28 -7.91 -16.87
C THR A 352 32.71 -6.60 -16.31
N ALA A 353 32.56 -6.48 -14.99
CA ALA A 353 31.97 -5.31 -14.35
C ALA A 353 32.73 -4.02 -14.67
N ALA A 354 32.02 -2.89 -14.66
CA ALA A 354 32.66 -1.59 -14.78
C ALA A 354 33.61 -1.35 -13.61
N ARG A 355 34.81 -0.86 -13.92
CA ARG A 355 35.82 -0.52 -12.91
C ARG A 355 35.69 0.95 -12.52
N PRO A 356 35.99 1.28 -11.25
CA PRO A 356 36.21 2.66 -10.87
C PRO A 356 37.18 3.34 -11.83
N ARG A 357 36.86 4.56 -12.25
CA ARG A 357 37.65 5.35 -13.22
C ARG A 357 37.62 4.87 -14.67
N ASP A 358 36.87 3.82 -15.02
CA ASP A 358 36.58 3.55 -16.44
C ASP A 358 35.87 4.78 -17.05
N ILE A 359 36.13 5.08 -18.32
CA ILE A 359 35.44 6.12 -19.08
C ILE A 359 34.52 5.44 -20.09
N VAL A 360 33.24 5.82 -20.09
CA VAL A 360 32.24 5.30 -21.01
C VAL A 360 31.62 6.44 -21.82
N LYS A 361 31.32 6.20 -23.10
CA LYS A 361 30.71 7.21 -23.97
C LYS A 361 29.20 6.95 -24.08
N SER A 362 28.38 7.85 -23.54
CA SER A 362 26.92 7.75 -23.56
C SER A 362 26.34 7.92 -24.97
N THR A 363 25.04 7.60 -25.13
CA THR A 363 24.29 7.80 -26.38
C THR A 363 24.31 9.26 -26.86
N SER A 364 24.39 10.22 -25.94
CA SER A 364 24.54 11.65 -26.24
C SER A 364 25.93 12.05 -26.77
N GLY A 365 26.87 11.11 -26.84
CA GLY A 365 28.25 11.34 -27.24
C GLY A 365 29.17 11.88 -26.13
N LYS A 366 28.63 12.19 -24.95
CA LYS A 366 29.41 12.65 -23.79
C LYS A 366 30.18 11.48 -23.16
N SER A 367 31.40 11.76 -22.71
CA SER A 367 32.18 10.81 -21.92
C SER A 367 31.86 10.93 -20.44
N ILE A 368 31.65 9.81 -19.76
CA ILE A 368 31.33 9.71 -18.33
C ILE A 368 32.44 8.93 -17.64
N LEU A 369 33.07 9.55 -16.64
CA LEU A 369 34.00 8.88 -15.74
C LEU A 369 33.22 8.14 -14.65
N ILE A 370 33.38 6.82 -14.56
CA ILE A 370 32.71 6.01 -13.55
C ILE A 370 33.31 6.32 -12.18
N SER A 371 32.43 6.73 -11.26
CA SER A 371 32.82 7.13 -9.90
C SER A 371 33.33 5.92 -9.10
N PRO A 372 34.31 6.10 -8.18
CA PRO A 372 34.67 5.06 -7.22
C PRO A 372 33.63 4.88 -6.10
N ARG A 373 32.49 5.57 -6.18
CA ARG A 373 31.34 5.43 -5.27
C ARG A 373 30.17 4.82 -6.05
N ASP A 374 29.34 4.05 -5.36
CA ASP A 374 28.17 3.43 -5.95
C ASP A 374 27.04 4.44 -6.25
N PHE A 375 27.19 5.14 -7.38
CA PHE A 375 26.18 5.99 -8.01
C PHE A 375 25.73 5.42 -9.37
N ASN A 376 25.94 4.12 -9.60
CA ASN A 376 25.93 3.54 -10.94
C ASN A 376 24.53 3.43 -11.56
N GLY A 377 23.46 3.48 -10.74
CA GLY A 377 22.08 3.60 -11.22
C GLY A 377 21.81 4.79 -12.14
N ASN A 378 22.66 5.83 -12.10
CA ASN A 378 22.57 7.01 -12.97
C ASN A 378 22.96 6.72 -14.42
N LEU A 379 23.83 5.73 -14.65
CA LEU A 379 24.43 5.48 -15.97
C LEU A 379 23.39 5.01 -16.98
N MET A 380 22.51 4.08 -16.58
CA MET A 380 21.42 3.62 -17.45
C MET A 380 20.36 4.70 -17.70
N LEU A 381 20.14 5.59 -16.73
CA LEU A 381 19.22 6.72 -16.90
C LEU A 381 19.75 7.76 -17.88
N ALA A 382 21.07 7.99 -17.93
CA ALA A 382 21.68 8.96 -18.85
C ALA A 382 21.37 8.61 -20.33
N ASP A 383 21.55 7.34 -20.71
CA ASP A 383 21.23 6.88 -22.07
C ASP A 383 19.71 6.86 -22.31
N THR A 384 18.93 6.42 -21.32
CA THR A 384 17.46 6.36 -21.44
C THR A 384 16.83 7.76 -21.59
N LEU A 385 17.34 8.76 -20.85
CA LEU A 385 16.91 10.16 -20.96
C LEU A 385 17.26 10.74 -22.34
N CYS A 386 18.43 10.39 -22.88
CA CYS A 386 18.80 10.79 -24.23
C CYS A 386 17.86 10.16 -25.27
N TYR A 387 17.57 8.87 -25.13
CA TYR A 387 16.64 8.15 -26.00
C TYR A 387 15.22 8.73 -25.94
N ALA A 388 14.75 9.14 -24.76
CA ALA A 388 13.43 9.73 -24.57
C ALA A 388 13.17 10.98 -25.44
N GLN A 389 14.22 11.74 -25.78
CA GLN A 389 14.08 12.99 -26.54
C GLN A 389 13.56 12.79 -27.96
N GLN A 390 13.83 11.63 -28.58
CA GLN A 390 13.40 11.36 -29.95
C GLN A 390 11.86 11.38 -30.11
N PHE A 391 11.13 11.13 -29.01
CA PHE A 391 9.67 11.11 -28.99
C PHE A 391 9.04 12.50 -28.84
N LYS A 392 9.84 13.56 -28.76
CA LYS A 392 9.40 14.96 -28.60
C LYS A 392 8.33 15.11 -27.49
N PRO A 393 8.62 14.65 -26.26
CA PRO A 393 7.62 14.59 -25.19
C PRO A 393 7.19 15.98 -24.72
N LYS A 394 5.98 16.07 -24.16
CA LYS A 394 5.52 17.28 -23.46
C LYS A 394 6.31 17.52 -22.18
N TYR A 395 6.49 16.46 -21.38
CA TYR A 395 7.31 16.43 -20.18
C TYR A 395 7.94 15.04 -20.01
N VAL A 396 9.09 15.01 -19.33
CA VAL A 396 9.75 13.77 -18.91
C VAL A 396 9.78 13.76 -17.39
N VAL A 397 9.24 12.70 -16.78
CA VAL A 397 9.26 12.46 -15.33
C VAL A 397 10.08 11.21 -15.07
N THR A 398 11.14 11.33 -14.25
CA THR A 398 12.00 10.20 -13.88
C THR A 398 11.80 9.84 -12.42
N LEU A 399 11.62 8.55 -12.15
CA LEU A 399 11.40 7.98 -10.83
C LEU A 399 12.54 6.99 -10.54
N ALA A 400 13.25 7.18 -9.41
CA ALA A 400 14.37 6.34 -9.06
C ALA A 400 14.66 6.31 -7.54
N SER A 401 15.02 5.14 -7.02
CA SER A 401 15.78 4.97 -5.78
C SER A 401 17.24 5.36 -6.04
N LEU A 402 17.51 6.67 -6.05
CA LEU A 402 18.79 7.17 -6.58
C LEU A 402 19.92 7.22 -5.55
N SER A 403 19.61 7.71 -4.35
CA SER A 403 20.61 8.14 -3.38
C SER A 403 20.08 8.01 -1.97
N LYS A 404 20.94 7.56 -1.06
CA LYS A 404 20.61 7.44 0.38
C LYS A 404 20.50 8.81 1.05
N GLU A 405 21.15 9.82 0.49
CA GLU A 405 21.12 11.20 0.97
C GLU A 405 19.71 11.79 0.91
N VAL A 406 18.86 11.30 0.00
CA VAL A 406 17.43 11.66 -0.04
C VAL A 406 16.72 11.24 1.25
N LYS A 407 17.04 10.07 1.81
CA LYS A 407 16.45 9.60 3.08
C LYS A 407 16.84 10.52 4.25
N THR A 408 18.06 11.04 4.25
CA THR A 408 18.52 11.98 5.29
C THR A 408 18.07 13.41 5.04
N GLY A 409 17.71 13.79 3.82
CA GLY A 409 17.31 15.15 3.48
C GLY A 409 15.85 15.49 3.78
N PHE A 410 14.98 14.47 3.90
CA PHE A 410 13.56 14.62 4.22
C PHE A 410 13.19 14.22 5.66
N ASN A 411 14.17 13.69 6.43
CA ASN A 411 14.07 13.51 7.88
C ASN A 411 14.61 14.75 8.57
#